data_AF-A0AA86VLC5-F1
#
_entry.id   AF-A0AA86VLC5-F1
#
_cell.length_a   1.000
_cell.length_b   1.000
_cell.length_c   1.000
_cell.angle_alpha   90.00
_cell.angle_beta   90.00
_cell.angle_gamma   90.00
#
_symmetry.space_group_name_H-M   'P 1'
#
loop_
_entity.id
_entity.type
_entity.pdbx_description
1 polymer ?
#
loop_
_entity_poly.entity_id
_entity_poly.type
_entity_poly.pdbx_seq_one_letter_code
_entity_poly.pdbx_strand_id
1 'polypeptide(L)' 'MRVRKFLVELRAYLKTNKPQFKEIISSTKTFTGEAEALLKDAIKEHKELFLLQEQ' A
#
# COMPACT_ATOMS: atom_id res chain seq x y z
N MET A 1 16.77 2.72 10.97
CA MET A 1 15.29 2.56 11.01
C MET A 1 14.74 2.27 9.61
N ARG A 2 14.82 1.02 9.12
CA ARG A 2 14.47 0.62 7.74
C ARG A 2 12.94 0.56 7.51
N VAL A 3 12.20 0.09 8.53
CA VAL A 3 10.74 -0.06 8.52
C VAL A 3 10.01 1.29 8.38
N ARG A 4 10.54 2.37 8.98
CA ARG A 4 9.90 3.69 8.90
C ARG A 4 9.90 4.25 7.47
N LYS A 5 11.01 4.10 6.73
CA LYS A 5 11.08 4.47 5.31
C LYS A 5 10.09 3.65 4.49
N PHE A 6 10.13 2.32 4.64
CA PHE A 6 9.20 1.42 3.96
C PHE A 6 7.73 1.79 4.18
N LEU A 7 7.31 2.08 5.42
CA LEU A 7 5.93 2.46 5.71
C LEU A 7 5.54 3.82 5.11
N VAL A 8 6.46 4.79 5.06
CA VAL A 8 6.21 6.11 4.45
C VAL A 8 6.03 5.96 2.94
N GLU A 9 6.90 5.19 2.29
CA GLU A 9 6.84 4.95 0.85
C GLU A 9 5.63 4.07 0.48
N LEU A 10 5.34 3.02 1.23
CA LEU A 10 4.17 2.16 1.03
C LEU A 10 2.88 2.98 1.10
N ARG A 11 2.77 3.88 2.07
CA ARG A 11 1.61 4.78 2.20
C ARG A 11 1.50 5.71 0.99
N ALA A 12 2.61 6.24 0.49
CA ALA A 12 2.61 7.05 -0.72
C ALA A 12 2.20 6.19 -1.93
N TYR A 13 2.74 4.98 -2.08
CA TYR A 13 2.42 4.03 -3.14
C TYR A 13 0.94 3.68 -3.16
N LEU A 14 0.36 3.32 -2.01
CA LEU A 14 -1.07 3.02 -1.88
C LEU A 14 -1.93 4.21 -2.28
N LYS A 15 -1.53 5.44 -1.90
CA LYS A 15 -2.27 6.65 -2.23
C LYS A 15 -2.24 6.97 -3.73
N THR A 16 -1.13 6.70 -4.41
CA THR A 16 -0.93 7.05 -5.83
C THR A 16 -1.37 5.94 -6.78
N ASN A 17 -1.04 4.68 -6.49
CA ASN A 17 -1.29 3.54 -7.37
C ASN A 17 -2.64 2.87 -7.12
N LYS A 18 -3.12 2.85 -5.86
CA LYS A 18 -4.40 2.20 -5.51
C LYS A 18 -5.35 3.19 -4.82
N PRO A 19 -5.77 4.29 -5.50
CA PRO A 19 -6.71 5.26 -4.93
C PRO A 19 -8.04 4.61 -4.53
N GLN A 20 -8.41 3.50 -5.18
CA GLN A 20 -9.55 2.66 -4.82
C GLN A 20 -9.51 2.20 -3.35
N PHE A 21 -8.33 1.88 -2.81
CA PHE A 21 -8.21 1.55 -1.38
C PHE A 21 -8.70 2.72 -0.51
N LYS A 22 -8.28 3.94 -0.84
CA LYS A 22 -8.71 5.14 -0.12
C LYS A 22 -10.20 5.40 -0.32
N GLU A 23 -10.74 5.23 -1.53
CA GLU A 23 -12.18 5.37 -1.79
C GLU A 23 -13.00 4.35 -1.01
N ILE A 24 -12.63 3.07 -1.01
CA ILE A 24 -13.35 2.02 -0.28
C ILE A 24 -13.38 2.35 1.21
N ILE A 25 -12.22 2.65 1.81
CA ILE A 25 -12.14 3.00 3.23
C ILE A 25 -12.89 4.30 3.54
N SER A 26 -12.82 5.31 2.66
CA SER A 26 -13.49 6.60 2.86
C SER A 26 -15.01 6.50 2.71
N SER A 27 -15.49 5.69 1.76
CA SER A 27 -16.91 5.53 1.45
C SER A 27 -17.58 4.54 2.41
N THR A 28 -17.00 3.36 2.58
CA THR A 28 -17.60 2.29 3.39
C THR A 28 -17.25 2.42 4.87
N LYS A 29 -16.22 3.21 5.22
CA LYS A 29 -15.63 3.31 6.56
C LYS A 29 -15.24 1.94 7.15
N THR A 30 -15.10 0.93 6.29
CA THR A 30 -14.91 -0.46 6.66
C THR A 30 -13.77 -1.04 5.84
N PHE A 31 -12.93 -1.84 6.49
CA PHE A 31 -11.87 -2.57 5.81
C PHE A 31 -12.48 -3.83 5.16
N THR A 32 -13.01 -3.66 3.95
CA THR A 32 -13.62 -4.75 3.18
C THR A 32 -12.55 -5.68 2.62
N GLY A 33 -12.93 -6.90 2.23
CA GLY A 33 -12.00 -7.87 1.62
C GLY A 33 -11.32 -7.35 0.35
N GLU A 34 -11.98 -6.44 -0.37
CA GLU A 34 -11.42 -5.78 -1.54
C GLU A 34 -10.30 -4.79 -1.15
N ALA A 35 -10.49 -4.00 -0.09
CA ALA A 35 -9.44 -3.17 0.49
C ALA A 35 -8.27 -4.01 1.02
N GLU A 36 -8.55 -5.17 1.63
CA GLU A 36 -7.52 -6.10 2.08
C GLU A 36 -6.69 -6.66 0.91
N ALA A 37 -7.37 -7.10 -0.15
CA ALA A 37 -6.71 -7.61 -1.36
C ALA A 37 -5.84 -6.52 -2.00
N LEU A 38 -6.35 -5.31 -2.15
CA LEU A 38 -5.60 -4.16 -2.67
C LEU A 38 -4.36 -3.85 -1.81
N LEU A 39 -4.48 -3.92 -0.49
CA LEU A 39 -3.38 -3.68 0.44
C LEU A 39 -2.30 -4.78 0.33
N LYS A 40 -2.71 -6.05 0.33
CA LYS A 40 -1.79 -7.19 0.20
C LYS A 40 -1.00 -7.13 -1.11
N ASP A 41 -1.68 -6.79 -2.20
CA ASP A 41 -1.09 -6.69 -3.52
C ASP A 41 -0.08 -5.52 -3.61
N ALA A 42 -0.49 -4.34 -3.12
CA ALA A 42 0.38 -3.16 -3.04
C ALA A 42 1.62 -3.38 -2.15
N ILE A 43 1.49 -4.13 -1.04
CA ILE A 43 2.63 -4.49 -0.19
C ILE A 43 3.61 -5.39 -0.95
N LYS A 44 3.11 -6.35 -1.74
CA LYS A 44 3.94 -7.26 -2.53
C LYS A 44 4.75 -6.50 -3.58
N GLU A 45 4.07 -5.70 -4.41
CA GLU A 45 4.71 -4.86 -5.42
C GLU A 45 5.71 -3.89 -4.80
N HIS A 46 5.29 -3.17 -3.75
CA HIS A 46 6.16 -2.18 -3.11
C HIS A 46 7.36 -2.82 -2.41
N LYS A 47 7.22 -4.02 -1.87
CA LYS A 47 8.34 -4.78 -1.30
C LYS A 47 9.36 -5.15 -2.37
N GLU A 48 8.93 -5.61 -3.54
CA GLU A 48 9.85 -5.91 -4.65
C GLU A 48 10.57 -4.65 -5.14
N LEU A 49 9.86 -3.54 -5.33
CA LEU A 49 10.45 -2.23 -5.66
C LEU A 49 11.46 -1.77 -4.60
N PHE A 50 11.10 -1.88 -3.33
CA PHE A 50 11.96 -1.48 -2.21
C PHE A 50 13.24 -2.34 -2.13
N LEU A 51 13.14 -3.64 -2.41
CA LEU A 51 14.30 -4.53 -2.48
C LEU A 51 15.19 -4.21 -3.69
N LEU A 52 14.60 -3.89 -4.85
CA LEU A 52 15.30 -3.50 -6.07
C LEU A 52 16.09 -2.20 -5.90
N GLN A 53 15.54 -1.22 -5.18
CA GLN A 53 16.23 0.04 -4.90
C GLN A 53 17.38 -0.08 -3.91
N GLU A 54 17.45 -1.17 -3.15
CA GLU A 54 18.56 -1.45 -2.22
C GLU A 54 19.57 -2.47 -2.75
N GLN A 55 19.53 -2.78 -4.06
CA GLN A 55 20.51 -3.62 -4.76
C GLN A 55 21.70 -2.80 -5.28
#